data_AF-A0A0S8B2D4-F1
#
_entry.id   AF-A0A0S8B2D4-F1
#
_cell.length_a   1.000
_cell.length_b   1.000
_cell.length_c   1.000
_cell.angle_alpha   90.00
_cell.angle_beta   90.00
_cell.angle_gamma   90.00
#
_symmetry.space_group_name_H-M   'P 1'
#
loop_
_entity.id
_entity.type
_entity.pdbx_description
1 polymer ?
#
loop_
_entity_poly.entity_id
_entity_poly.type
_entity_poly.pdbx_seq_one_letter_code
_entity_poly.pdbx_strand_id
1 'polypeptide(L)' 'MVTSTATATWNGVLKAGNGSFTGKSGAFEGAYTFATRFEGTKGTNPEELIAAAHAACFSMALSAG' A
#
# COMPACT_ATOMS: atom_id res chain seq x y z
N MET A 1 -10.69 -15.37 14.97
CA MET A 1 -9.90 -14.14 14.75
C MET A 1 -10.03 -13.78 13.28
N VAL A 2 -10.40 -12.54 12.95
CA VAL A 2 -10.48 -12.10 11.55
C VAL A 2 -9.06 -11.89 11.02
N THR A 3 -8.76 -12.50 9.86
CA THR A 3 -7.42 -12.46 9.26
C THR A 3 -7.49 -11.68 7.95
N SER A 4 -6.90 -10.48 7.92
CA SER A 4 -6.73 -9.68 6.71
C SER A 4 -5.37 -10.00 6.09
N THR A 5 -5.32 -10.19 4.76
CA THR A 5 -4.08 -10.53 4.06
C THR A 5 -3.96 -9.74 2.76
N ALA A 6 -2.73 -9.42 2.40
CA ALA A 6 -2.35 -8.80 1.12
C ALA A 6 -1.06 -9.46 0.63
N THR A 7 -0.83 -9.39 -0.68
CA THR A 7 0.37 -9.93 -1.32
C THR A 7 0.98 -8.87 -2.22
N ALA A 8 2.30 -8.85 -2.31
CA ALA A 8 3.03 -8.00 -3.23
C ALA A 8 4.06 -8.83 -4.00
N THR A 9 4.32 -8.45 -5.25
CA THR A 9 5.35 -9.04 -6.10
C THR A 9 6.27 -7.96 -6.63
N TRP A 10 7.54 -8.29 -6.83
CA TRP A 10 8.54 -7.39 -7.40
C TRP A 10 9.30 -8.11 -8.51
N ASN A 11 9.44 -7.46 -9.65
CA ASN A 11 10.09 -7.99 -10.83
C ASN A 11 11.27 -7.11 -11.25
N GLY A 12 12.44 -7.72 -11.43
CA GLY A 12 13.65 -7.04 -11.89
C GLY A 12 14.50 -6.42 -10.76
N VAL A 13 15.54 -5.68 -11.17
CA VAL A 13 16.50 -5.04 -10.26
C VAL A 13 15.90 -3.80 -9.58
N LEU A 14 16.42 -3.41 -8.41
CA LEU A 14 15.80 -2.38 -7.56
C LEU A 14 15.34 -1.10 -8.28
N LYS A 15 16.21 -0.43 -9.06
CA LYS A 15 15.87 0.87 -9.68
C LYS A 15 15.02 0.75 -10.95
N ALA A 16 15.22 -0.30 -11.73
CA ALA A 16 14.54 -0.50 -13.01
C ALA A 16 13.34 -1.47 -12.92
N GLY A 17 13.15 -2.05 -11.74
CA GLY A 17 12.10 -3.01 -11.47
C GLY A 17 10.77 -2.33 -11.20
N ASN A 18 9.74 -3.17 -11.16
CA ASN A 18 8.38 -2.78 -10.88
C ASN A 18 7.75 -3.81 -9.94
N GLY A 19 6.82 -3.34 -9.13
CA GLY A 19 6.06 -4.18 -8.25
C GLY A 19 4.58 -3.92 -8.36
N SER A 20 3.82 -4.91 -7.92
CA SER A 20 2.37 -4.84 -7.77
C SER A 20 1.96 -5.41 -6.42
N PHE A 21 0.83 -4.97 -5.91
CA PHE A 21 0.22 -5.54 -4.72
C PHE A 21 -1.29 -5.67 -4.88
N THR A 22 -1.87 -6.58 -4.12
CA THR A 22 -3.32 -6.77 -4.05
C THR A 22 -3.72 -7.21 -2.64
N GLY A 23 -4.82 -6.66 -2.15
CA GLY A 23 -5.50 -7.13 -0.94
C GLY A 23 -6.39 -8.32 -1.26
N LYS A 24 -6.38 -9.37 -0.43
CA LYS A 24 -7.22 -10.56 -0.67
C LYS A 24 -8.73 -10.29 -0.67
N SER A 25 -9.17 -9.17 -0.13
CA SER A 25 -10.57 -8.73 -0.24
C SER A 25 -10.96 -8.32 -1.66
N GLY A 26 -9.99 -8.10 -2.56
CA GLY A 26 -10.20 -7.54 -3.89
C GLY A 26 -10.53 -6.04 -3.89
N ALA A 27 -10.62 -5.42 -2.71
CA ALA A 27 -11.04 -4.02 -2.58
C ALA A 27 -9.94 -3.01 -2.93
N PHE A 28 -8.68 -3.43 -2.95
CA PHE A 28 -7.56 -2.56 -3.28
C PHE A 28 -6.41 -3.34 -3.92
N GLU A 29 -5.81 -2.74 -4.93
CA GLU A 29 -4.60 -3.20 -5.61
C GLU A 29 -3.85 -1.99 -6.17
N GLY A 30 -2.59 -2.19 -6.57
CA GLY A 30 -1.80 -1.11 -7.14
C GLY A 30 -0.43 -1.55 -7.61
N ALA A 31 0.26 -0.63 -8.29
CA ALA A 31 1.62 -0.81 -8.77
C ALA A 31 2.56 0.21 -8.12
N TYR A 32 3.77 -0.20 -7.82
CA TYR A 32 4.79 0.67 -7.22
C TYR A 32 6.14 0.43 -7.91
N THR A 33 6.98 1.45 -7.94
CA THR A 33 8.34 1.39 -8.47
C THR A 33 9.29 2.06 -7.50
N PHE A 34 10.60 1.98 -7.78
CA PHE A 34 11.58 2.75 -7.03
C PHE A 34 11.28 4.25 -7.12
N ALA A 35 10.91 4.74 -8.31
CA ALA A 35 10.64 6.14 -8.56
C ALA A 35 9.39 6.66 -7.81
N THR A 36 8.32 5.84 -7.75
CA THR A 36 7.09 6.23 -7.00
C THR A 36 7.27 6.19 -5.49
N ARG A 37 8.27 5.43 -5.00
CA ARG A 37 8.59 5.34 -3.57
C ARG A 37 9.60 6.39 -3.11
N PHE A 38 10.64 6.66 -3.90
CA PHE A 38 11.80 7.43 -3.45
C PHE A 38 12.09 8.70 -4.26
N GLU A 39 11.59 8.82 -5.48
CA GLU A 39 11.96 9.91 -6.40
C GLU A 39 10.81 10.92 -6.60
N GLY A 40 9.75 10.84 -5.79
CA GLY A 40 8.62 11.77 -5.84
C GLY A 40 7.78 11.67 -7.11
N THR A 41 7.94 10.59 -7.88
CA THR A 41 7.08 10.34 -9.05
C THR A 41 5.68 9.99 -8.59
N LYS A 42 4.66 10.58 -9.24
CA LYS A 42 3.25 10.29 -8.93
C LYS A 42 2.96 8.80 -9.10
N GLY A 43 2.39 8.19 -8.08
CA GLY A 43 2.01 6.78 -8.02
C GLY A 43 1.80 6.38 -6.57
N THR A 44 1.47 5.12 -6.33
CA THR A 44 1.34 4.61 -4.95
C THR A 44 2.70 4.13 -4.43
N ASN A 45 2.82 4.11 -3.11
CA ASN A 45 3.96 3.57 -2.37
C ASN A 45 3.48 2.96 -1.04
N PRO A 46 4.28 2.07 -0.42
CA PRO A 46 3.91 1.45 0.85
C PRO A 46 3.62 2.45 1.98
N GLU A 47 4.29 3.59 2.00
CA GLU A 47 4.17 4.60 3.04
C GLU A 47 2.79 5.26 3.05
N GLU A 48 2.24 5.60 1.88
CA GLU A 48 0.86 6.08 1.74
C GLU A 48 -0.17 5.04 2.20
N LEU A 49 0.07 3.75 1.94
CA LEU A 49 -0.85 2.68 2.37
C LEU A 49 -0.90 2.57 3.91
N ILE A 50 0.26 2.67 4.57
CA ILE A 50 0.33 2.65 6.04
C ILE A 50 -0.34 3.91 6.62
N ALA A 51 -0.09 5.07 6.01
CA ALA A 51 -0.73 6.32 6.42
C ALA A 51 -2.26 6.23 6.30
N ALA A 52 -2.77 5.70 5.19
CA ALA A 52 -4.20 5.48 4.98
C ALA A 52 -4.79 4.50 6.01
N ALA A 53 -4.13 3.37 6.27
CA ALA A 53 -4.58 2.39 7.25
C ALA A 53 -4.65 2.98 8.67
N HIS A 54 -3.64 3.76 9.06
CA HIS A 54 -3.61 4.43 10.35
C HIS A 54 -4.70 5.51 10.45
N ALA A 55 -4.80 6.40 9.46
CA ALA A 55 -5.80 7.47 9.46
C ALA A 55 -7.24 6.92 9.54
N ALA A 56 -7.53 5.82 8.81
CA ALA A 56 -8.83 5.16 8.87
C ALA A 56 -9.13 4.58 10.26
N CYS A 57 -8.16 3.87 10.86
CA CYS A 57 -8.30 3.30 12.19
C CYS A 57 -8.54 4.38 13.25
N PHE A 58 -7.70 5.43 13.25
CA PHE A 58 -7.81 6.54 14.20
C PHE A 58 -9.15 7.27 14.07
N SER A 59 -9.58 7.59 12.85
CA SER A 59 -10.85 8.31 12.61
C SER A 59 -12.06 7.50 13.08
N MET A 60 -12.04 6.18 12.84
CA MET A 60 -13.10 5.27 13.31
C MET A 60 -13.14 5.20 14.83
N ALA A 61 -11.99 5.03 15.48
CA ALA A 61 -11.90 4.98 16.93
C ALA A 61 -12.32 6.30 17.58
N LEU A 62 -11.91 7.44 17.01
CA LEU A 62 -12.28 8.77 17.48
C LEU A 62 -13.79 9.01 17.41
N SER A 63 -14.46 8.51 16.37
CA SER A 63 -15.92 8.67 16.19
C SER A 63 -16.76 7.85 17.18
N ALA A 64 -16.14 6.97 17.97
CA ALA A 64 -16.83 6.18 18.99
C ALA A 64 -16.93 6.89 20.36
N GLY A 65 -16.31 8.08 20.50
CA GLY A 65 -16.46 8.96 21.66
C GLY A 65 -17.45 10.08 21.39
#